data_AF-A0A7Y4QAJ0-F1
#
_entry.id   AF-A0A7Y4QAJ0-F1
#
_cell.length_a   1.000
_cell.length_b   1.000
_cell.length_c   1.000
_cell.angle_alpha   90.00
_cell.angle_beta   90.00
_cell.angle_gamma   90.00
#
_symmetry.space_group_name_H-M   'P 1'
#
loop_
_entity.id
_entity.type
_entity.pdbx_description
1 polymer ?
#
loop_
_entity_poly.entity_id
_entity_poly.type
_entity_poly.pdbx_seq_one_letter_code
_entity_poly.pdbx_strand_id
1 'polypeptide(L)'
;IYHLPKRGKQHIHVGSVQASSPEEAMSEAKLKFNQGKIVFNIWAIETDKIRFTSSEEQELWLTLPDKKFRDAAEYKGGDKLKNFLESRIEN
;
A
#
# COMPACT_ATOMS: atom_id res chain seq x y z
N ILE A 1 -9.23 3.62 13.98
CA ILE A 1 -9.87 4.75 13.24
C ILE A 1 -9.17 4.92 11.90
N TYR A 2 -9.93 5.04 10.81
CA TYR A 2 -9.39 5.27 9.47
C TYR A 2 -9.97 6.54 8.86
N HIS A 3 -9.11 7.41 8.31
CA HIS A 3 -9.52 8.66 7.66
C HIS A 3 -9.37 8.56 6.14
N LEU A 4 -10.30 9.17 5.42
CA LEU A 4 -10.19 9.44 3.99
C LEU A 4 -9.78 10.90 3.76
N PRO A 5 -8.47 11.19 3.52
CA PRO A 5 -8.00 12.56 3.35
C PRO A 5 -8.30 13.15 1.97
N LYS A 6 -8.56 12.31 0.96
CA LYS A 6 -8.85 12.75 -0.42
C LYS A 6 -9.81 11.76 -1.09
N ARG A 7 -10.81 12.26 -1.81
CA ARG A 7 -11.73 11.43 -2.61
C ARG A 7 -10.96 10.63 -3.66
N GLY A 8 -11.35 9.37 -3.87
CA GLY A 8 -10.69 8.44 -4.80
C GLY A 8 -9.37 7.84 -4.30
N LYS A 9 -8.97 8.11 -3.05
CA LYS A 9 -7.89 7.39 -2.36
C LYS A 9 -8.50 6.39 -1.38
N GLN A 10 -7.65 5.52 -0.84
CA GLN A 10 -8.01 4.60 0.22
C GLN A 10 -8.05 5.30 1.58
N HIS A 11 -8.84 4.74 2.50
CA HIS A 11 -8.78 5.13 3.90
C HIS A 11 -7.43 4.73 4.52
N ILE A 12 -6.92 5.58 5.39
CA ILE A 12 -5.61 5.40 6.04
C ILE A 12 -5.85 5.26 7.54
N HIS A 13 -5.22 4.26 8.15
CA HIS A 13 -5.25 4.09 9.60
C HIS A 13 -4.53 5.27 10.27
N VAL A 14 -5.23 6.03 11.11
CA VAL A 14 -4.66 7.19 11.82
C VAL A 14 -4.35 6.92 13.28
N GLY A 15 -4.96 5.88 13.86
CA GLY A 15 -4.77 5.50 15.25
C GLY A 15 -6.01 4.87 15.88
N SER A 16 -5.89 4.53 17.16
CA SER A 16 -6.92 3.88 17.96
C SER A 16 -7.42 4.81 19.06
N VAL A 17 -8.70 4.67 19.43
CA VAL A 17 -9.33 5.36 20.56
C VAL A 17 -10.13 4.35 21.37
N GLN A 18 -10.25 4.58 22.66
CA GLN A 18 -11.21 3.87 23.51
C GLN A 18 -12.53 4.63 23.50
N ALA A 19 -13.62 3.93 23.26
CA ALA A 19 -14.98 4.46 23.21
C ALA A 19 -15.98 3.32 23.39
N SER A 20 -17.19 3.64 23.82
CA SER A 20 -18.29 2.69 24.07
C SER A 20 -19.21 2.54 22.86
N SER A 21 -19.16 3.47 21.90
CA SER A 21 -19.89 3.39 20.63
C SER A 21 -19.07 3.92 19.45
N PRO A 22 -19.42 3.58 18.20
CA PRO A 22 -18.79 4.14 17.01
C PRO A 22 -18.89 5.68 16.93
N GLU A 23 -20.00 6.27 17.35
CA GLU A 23 -20.22 7.72 17.36
C GLU A 23 -19.33 8.44 18.38
N GLU A 24 -19.17 7.83 19.57
CA GLU A 24 -18.22 8.31 20.57
C GLU A 24 -16.78 8.18 20.06
N ALA A 25 -16.45 7.06 19.40
CA ALA A 25 -15.14 6.86 18.79
C ALA A 25 -14.82 7.93 17.75
N MET A 26 -15.82 8.36 16.95
CA MET A 26 -15.66 9.47 16.01
C MET A 26 -15.42 10.81 16.71
N SER A 27 -16.12 11.05 17.82
CA SER A 27 -15.97 12.29 18.61
C SER A 27 -14.57 12.37 19.24
N GLU A 28 -14.11 11.28 19.84
CA GLU A 28 -12.75 11.13 20.37
C GLU A 28 -11.68 11.26 19.28
N ALA A 29 -11.89 10.63 18.13
CA ALA A 29 -10.99 10.72 16.99
C ALA A 29 -10.85 12.15 16.47
N LYS A 30 -11.95 12.92 16.46
CA LYS A 30 -11.92 14.34 16.08
C LYS A 30 -11.09 15.16 17.06
N LEU A 31 -11.11 14.87 18.36
CA LEU A 31 -10.30 15.60 19.32
C LEU A 31 -8.81 15.23 19.21
N LYS A 32 -8.51 13.94 19.04
CA LYS A 32 -7.13 13.41 19.04
C LYS A 32 -6.40 13.55 17.71
N PHE A 33 -7.10 13.38 16.59
CA PHE A 33 -6.48 13.23 15.26
C PHE A 33 -6.86 14.32 14.26
N ASN A 34 -7.59 15.36 14.67
CA ASN A 34 -7.88 16.49 13.80
C ASN A 34 -6.64 17.36 13.61
N GLN A 35 -6.05 17.29 12.42
CA GLN A 35 -4.86 18.07 12.03
C GLN A 35 -5.23 19.37 11.28
N GLY A 36 -6.48 19.84 11.38
CA GLY A 36 -6.95 21.02 10.66
C GLY A 36 -7.14 20.81 9.15
N LYS A 37 -7.10 19.56 8.68
CA LYS A 37 -7.34 19.18 7.28
C LYS A 37 -8.74 18.60 7.13
N ILE A 38 -9.33 18.77 5.94
CA ILE A 38 -10.61 18.17 5.61
C ILE A 38 -10.48 16.64 5.58
N VAL A 39 -11.37 15.96 6.31
CA VAL A 39 -11.54 14.51 6.25
C VAL A 39 -12.88 14.23 5.58
N PHE A 40 -12.86 13.47 4.49
CA PHE A 40 -14.05 13.24 3.66
C PHE A 40 -14.92 12.09 4.16
N ASN A 41 -14.32 11.13 4.86
CA ASN A 41 -15.01 9.97 5.43
C ASN A 41 -14.15 9.39 6.57
N ILE A 42 -14.82 8.81 7.56
CA ILE A 42 -14.18 8.18 8.72
C ILE A 42 -14.77 6.78 8.88
N TRP A 43 -13.91 5.78 9.07
CA TRP A 43 -14.31 4.46 9.55
C TRP A 43 -13.88 4.28 11.00
N ALA A 44 -14.87 4.10 11.86
CA ALA A 44 -14.70 3.57 13.21
C ALA A 44 -14.98 2.06 13.14
N ILE A 45 -13.98 1.26 13.50
CA ILE A 45 -14.05 -0.19 13.46
C ILE A 45 -13.52 -0.68 14.80
N GLU A 46 -14.30 -1.54 15.46
CA GLU A 46 -13.88 -2.20 16.69
C GLU A 46 -12.70 -3.14 16.41
N THR A 47 -11.72 -3.18 17.29
CA THR A 47 -10.48 -3.95 17.05
C THR A 47 -10.74 -5.46 17.03
N ASP A 48 -11.73 -5.94 17.80
CA ASP A 48 -12.15 -7.34 17.84
C ASP A 48 -12.82 -7.81 16.54
N LYS A 49 -13.39 -6.89 15.75
CA LYS A 49 -13.98 -7.17 14.43
C LYS A 49 -12.94 -7.23 13.31
N ILE A 50 -11.69 -6.87 13.58
CA ILE A 50 -10.60 -6.92 12.60
C ILE A 50 -9.81 -8.20 12.80
N ARG A 51 -9.81 -9.10 11.80
CA ARG A 51 -8.90 -10.25 11.77
C ARG A 51 -7.52 -9.79 11.26
N PHE A 52 -6.55 -9.76 12.16
CA PHE A 52 -5.15 -9.49 11.84
C PHE A 52 -4.46 -10.75 11.37
N THR A 53 -3.66 -10.67 10.31
CA THR A 53 -2.83 -11.79 9.88
C THR A 53 -1.71 -12.08 10.87
N SER A 54 -1.32 -13.35 11.02
CA SER A 54 -0.15 -13.75 11.78
C SER A 54 1.12 -13.70 10.92
N SER A 55 2.29 -13.82 11.56
CA SER A 55 3.58 -13.83 10.84
C SER A 55 3.73 -15.04 9.91
N GLU A 56 3.14 -16.18 10.29
CA GLU A 56 3.14 -17.41 9.48
C GLU A 56 2.29 -17.26 8.21
N GLU A 57 1.22 -16.49 8.27
CA GLU A 57 0.35 -16.21 7.12
C GLU A 57 1.02 -15.32 6.07
N GLN A 58 2.19 -14.73 6.36
CA GLN A 58 2.98 -13.98 5.38
C GLN A 58 3.38 -14.86 4.19
N GLU A 59 3.63 -16.16 4.42
CA GLU A 59 4.00 -17.11 3.37
C GLU A 59 2.91 -17.31 2.31
N LEU A 60 1.64 -17.15 2.68
CA LEU A 60 0.50 -17.27 1.75
C LEU A 60 0.55 -16.22 0.62
N TRP A 61 1.25 -15.12 0.85
CA TRP A 61 1.36 -13.99 -0.08
C TRP A 61 2.73 -13.91 -0.76
N LEU A 62 3.66 -14.81 -0.45
CA LEU A 62 4.93 -14.91 -1.16
C LEU A 62 4.67 -15.51 -2.54
N THR A 63 4.83 -14.70 -3.58
CA THR A 63 4.89 -15.21 -4.94
C THR A 63 6.28 -15.74 -5.22
N LEU A 64 6.37 -16.87 -5.93
CA LEU A 64 7.64 -17.26 -6.53
C LEU A 64 8.11 -16.10 -7.43
N PRO A 65 9.41 -15.74 -7.43
CA PRO A 65 9.92 -14.76 -8.38
C PRO A 65 9.51 -15.23 -9.76
N ASP A 66 8.71 -14.39 -10.43
CA ASP A 66 8.07 -14.77 -11.67
C ASP A 66 9.14 -15.27 -12.64
N LYS A 67 8.75 -16.21 -13.48
CA LYS A 67 9.63 -16.87 -14.45
C LYS A 67 10.26 -15.80 -15.35
N LYS A 68 11.40 -15.26 -14.94
CA LYS A 68 12.13 -14.11 -15.55
C LYS A 68 12.32 -14.22 -17.05
N PHE A 69 12.35 -15.46 -17.55
CA PHE A 69 12.35 -15.78 -18.98
C PHE A 69 11.06 -15.39 -19.73
N ARG A 70 10.02 -14.92 -19.06
CA ARG A 70 8.77 -14.44 -19.68
C ARG A 70 8.75 -12.93 -19.87
N ASP A 71 9.58 -12.19 -19.14
CA ASP A 71 9.71 -10.75 -19.31
C ASP A 71 10.69 -10.45 -20.44
N ALA A 72 10.18 -9.91 -21.54
CA ALA A 72 10.98 -9.54 -22.70
C ALA A 72 12.07 -8.50 -22.35
N ALA A 73 11.86 -7.68 -21.31
CA ALA A 73 12.83 -6.70 -20.85
C ALA A 73 14.08 -7.35 -20.23
N GLU A 74 13.95 -8.53 -19.61
CA GLU A 74 15.08 -9.22 -18.97
C GLU A 74 16.06 -9.88 -19.98
N TYR A 75 15.68 -10.04 -21.25
CA TYR A 75 16.56 -10.61 -22.28
C TYR A 75 17.67 -9.66 -22.75
N LYS A 76 17.66 -8.38 -22.34
CA LYS A 76 18.65 -7.35 -22.69
C LYS A 76 18.99 -7.32 -24.19
N GLY A 77 18.01 -7.63 -25.05
CA GLY A 77 18.22 -7.71 -26.50
C GLY A 77 18.65 -6.37 -27.08
N GLY A 78 18.08 -5.27 -26.58
CA GLY A 78 18.47 -3.91 -26.94
C GLY A 78 19.92 -3.58 -26.59
N ASP A 79 20.38 -3.98 -25.39
CA ASP A 79 21.76 -3.74 -24.96
C ASP A 79 22.77 -4.50 -25.83
N LYS A 80 22.46 -5.76 -26.20
CA LYS A 80 23.30 -6.55 -27.11
C LYS A 80 23.40 -5.92 -28.50
N LEU A 81 22.28 -5.43 -29.04
CA LEU A 81 22.25 -4.77 -30.35
C LEU A 81 23.03 -3.45 -30.33
N LYS A 82 22.87 -2.65 -29.27
CA LYS A 82 23.59 -1.40 -29.08
C LYS A 82 25.11 -1.62 -29.05
N ASN A 83 25.58 -2.55 -28.20
CA ASN A 83 27.00 -2.87 -28.10
C ASN A 83 27.58 -3.38 -29.43
N PHE A 84 26.81 -4.18 -30.18
CA PHE A 84 27.22 -4.65 -31.50
C PHE A 84 27.36 -3.49 -32.50
N LEU A 85 26.40 -2.57 -32.53
CA LEU A 85 26.45 -1.40 -33.42
C LEU A 85 27.61 -0.46 -33.07
N GLU A 86 27.83 -0.18 -31.78
CA GLU A 86 28.93 0.66 -31.30
C GLU A 86 30.29 0.06 -31.69
N SER A 87 30.48 -1.26 -31.54
CA SER A 87 31.73 -1.94 -31.93
C SER A 87 32.07 -1.88 -33.43
N ARG A 88 31.07 -1.60 -34.29
CA ARG A 88 31.25 -1.45 -35.74
C ARG A 88 31.48 0.00 -36.18
N ILE A 89 31.20 0.96 -35.32
CA ILE A 89 31.47 2.38 -35.58
C ILE A 89 32.91 2.74 -35.20
N GLU A 90 33.50 2.00 -34.24
CA GLU A 90 34.88 2.18 -33.78
C GLU A 90 35.95 1.44 -34.63
N ASN A 91 35.55 0.63 -35.62
CA ASN A 91 36.43 0.00 -36.64
C ASN A 91 36.20 0.62 -38.01
#